data_AF-A0A7S4FIB3-F1
#
_entry.id   AF-A0A7S4FIB3-F1
#
_cell.length_a   1.000
_cell.length_b   1.000
_cell.length_c   1.000
_cell.angle_alpha   90.00
_cell.angle_beta   90.00
_cell.angle_gamma   90.00
#
_symmetry.space_group_name_H-M   'P 1'
#
loop_
_entity.id
_entity.type
_entity.pdbx_description
1 polymer ?
#
loop_
_entity_poly.entity_id
_entity_poly.type
_entity_poly.pdbx_seq_one_letter_code
_entity_poly.pdbx_strand_id
1 'polypeptide(L)'
;TGDWLGHCQACSVPEIGNVFNRCGIDFHQVTGVLEDDPVCWREIDAWVEAARVASVLENNRLGLMGHYYNGMLDIYTNLTLLCGTFGGHIEIVEVAELVGLRATVGDDAVQTRVADFRRQFDVQSDCTDVELERAAQTSVALDLLVAKHGR
;
A
#
# COMPACT_ATOMS: atom_id res chain seq x y z
N THR A 1 29.85 24.56 35.24
CA THR A 1 28.92 23.50 34.83
C THR A 1 28.52 23.75 33.40
N GLY A 2 28.93 22.88 32.48
CA GLY A 2 28.65 22.95 31.05
C GLY A 2 27.35 22.27 30.64
N ASP A 3 26.61 21.72 31.61
CA ASP A 3 25.43 20.88 31.39
C ASP A 3 24.32 21.56 30.57
N TRP A 4 24.23 22.89 30.62
CA TRP A 4 23.29 23.66 29.82
C TRP A 4 23.55 23.58 28.31
N LEU A 5 24.81 23.37 27.88
CA LEU A 5 25.17 23.16 26.47
C LEU A 5 24.62 21.84 25.94
N GLY A 6 24.36 20.86 26.80
CA GLY A 6 23.80 19.56 26.42
C GLY A 6 22.34 19.63 25.94
N HIS A 7 21.65 20.74 26.17
CA HIS A 7 20.21 20.88 25.91
C HIS A 7 19.85 22.11 25.04
N CYS A 8 20.78 22.72 24.27
CA CYS A 8 20.45 23.86 23.38
C CYS A 8 19.83 23.42 22.02
N GLN A 9 18.68 22.74 22.04
CA GLN A 9 17.97 22.43 20.80
C GLN A 9 17.52 23.69 20.04
N ALA A 10 17.27 24.79 20.77
CA ALA A 10 16.94 26.10 20.19
C ALA A 10 18.06 26.68 19.29
N CYS A 11 19.31 26.25 19.49
CA CYS A 11 20.44 26.62 18.65
C CYS A 11 20.58 25.68 17.44
N SER A 12 20.47 24.37 17.68
CA SER A 12 20.81 23.33 16.69
C SER A 12 19.78 23.21 15.56
N VAL A 13 18.48 23.36 15.86
CA VAL A 13 17.40 23.20 14.86
C VAL A 13 17.45 24.27 13.75
N PRO A 14 17.62 25.58 14.05
CA PRO A 14 17.80 26.59 13.01
C PRO A 14 19.06 26.38 12.17
N GLU A 15 20.15 25.90 12.77
CA GLU A 15 21.41 25.66 12.06
C GLU A 15 21.27 24.54 11.02
N ILE A 16 20.72 23.38 11.41
CA ILE A 16 20.47 22.29 10.45
C ILE A 16 19.40 22.67 9.42
N GLY A 17 18.37 23.43 9.81
CA GLY A 17 17.37 23.95 8.90
C GLY A 17 17.98 24.87 7.82
N ASN A 18 18.94 25.72 8.19
CA ASN A 18 19.69 26.54 7.23
C ASN A 18 20.54 25.69 6.27
N VAL A 19 21.17 24.61 6.76
CA VAL A 19 21.89 23.66 5.90
C VAL A 19 20.93 23.02 4.89
N PHE A 20 19.78 22.51 5.32
CA PHE A 20 18.78 21.91 4.42
C PHE A 20 18.29 22.91 3.36
N ASN A 21 17.92 24.12 3.77
CA ASN A 21 17.53 25.18 2.84
C ASN A 21 18.61 25.48 1.79
N ARG A 22 19.88 25.58 2.21
CA ARG A 22 21.01 25.84 1.30
C ARG A 22 21.32 24.67 0.38
N CYS A 23 21.00 23.45 0.78
CA CYS A 23 21.16 22.24 -0.02
C CYS A 23 19.93 21.92 -0.90
N GLY A 24 18.84 22.68 -0.79
CA GLY A 24 17.59 22.40 -1.50
C GLY A 24 16.92 21.10 -1.02
N ILE A 25 17.08 20.77 0.27
CA ILE A 25 16.44 19.62 0.90
C ILE A 25 15.22 20.13 1.65
N ASP A 26 14.05 19.67 1.23
CA ASP A 26 12.81 19.99 1.93
C ASP A 26 12.76 19.27 3.29
N PHE A 27 12.23 19.94 4.31
CA PHE A 27 12.05 19.38 5.64
C PHE A 27 10.79 19.90 6.30
N HIS A 28 10.27 19.12 7.25
CA HIS A 28 9.18 19.52 8.12
C HIS A 28 9.65 19.46 9.57
N GLN A 29 9.41 20.53 10.33
CA GLN A 29 9.78 20.61 11.74
C GLN A 29 8.53 20.48 12.62
N VAL A 30 8.56 19.50 13.52
CA VAL A 30 7.60 19.40 14.64
C VAL A 30 8.28 19.93 15.90
N THR A 31 7.61 20.80 16.65
CA THR A 31 8.14 21.38 17.90
C THR A 31 7.21 21.03 19.05
N GLY A 32 7.77 20.45 20.12
CA GLY A 32 7.04 20.07 21.32
C GLY A 32 7.97 19.58 22.41
N VAL A 33 7.39 19.00 23.46
CA VAL A 33 8.16 18.40 24.57
C VAL A 33 8.05 16.88 24.53
N LEU A 34 9.04 16.19 25.12
CA LEU A 34 9.10 14.72 25.07
C LEU A 34 7.96 14.07 25.86
N GLU A 35 7.66 14.60 27.04
CA GLU A 35 6.66 14.08 27.98
C GLU A 35 5.40 14.94 27.94
N ASP A 36 4.22 14.31 28.08
CA ASP A 36 2.91 14.97 28.19
C ASP A 36 2.51 15.92 27.04
N ASP A 37 3.06 15.72 25.84
CA ASP A 37 2.67 16.48 24.64
C ASP A 37 2.04 15.57 23.56
N PRO A 38 0.77 15.18 23.74
CA PRO A 38 0.08 14.33 22.79
C PRO A 38 -0.21 15.04 21.46
N VAL A 39 -0.09 16.38 21.37
CA VAL A 39 -0.27 17.11 20.12
C VAL A 39 0.96 16.90 19.23
N CYS A 40 2.16 17.12 19.78
CA CYS A 40 3.43 16.88 19.10
C CYS A 40 3.54 15.43 18.62
N TRP A 41 3.26 14.46 19.50
CA TRP A 41 3.37 13.04 19.14
C TRP A 41 2.39 12.62 18.05
N ARG A 42 1.14 13.13 18.04
CA ARG A 42 0.19 12.85 16.95
C ARG A 42 0.68 13.37 15.60
N GLU A 43 1.36 14.51 15.57
CA GLU A 43 1.92 15.05 14.34
C GLU A 43 3.11 14.20 13.85
N ILE A 44 3.99 13.79 14.75
CA ILE A 44 5.09 12.86 14.44
C ILE A 44 4.54 11.54 13.89
N ASP A 45 3.54 10.95 14.54
CA ASP A 45 2.92 9.70 14.11
C ASP A 45 2.31 9.85 12.70
N ALA A 46 1.63 10.96 12.41
CA ALA A 46 1.09 11.23 11.09
C ALA A 46 2.20 11.31 10.00
N TRP A 47 3.35 11.91 10.33
CA TRP A 47 4.51 11.93 9.42
C TRP A 47 5.13 10.55 9.20
N VAL A 48 5.24 9.75 10.26
CA VAL A 48 5.73 8.37 10.17
C VAL A 48 4.80 7.52 9.29
N GLU A 49 3.49 7.64 9.47
CA GLU A 49 2.52 6.93 8.63
C GLU A 49 2.56 7.40 7.17
N ALA A 50 2.66 8.70 6.91
CA ALA A 50 2.82 9.22 5.56
C ALA A 50 4.12 8.70 4.90
N ALA A 51 5.23 8.66 5.64
CA ALA A 51 6.49 8.11 5.16
C ALA A 51 6.40 6.61 4.85
N ARG A 52 5.68 5.83 5.67
CA ARG A 52 5.39 4.41 5.38
C ARG A 52 4.62 4.27 4.07
N VAL A 53 3.56 5.06 3.89
CA VAL A 53 2.75 5.02 2.66
C VAL A 53 3.60 5.37 1.43
N ALA A 54 4.39 6.44 1.50
CA ALA A 54 5.29 6.84 0.43
C ALA A 54 6.29 5.73 0.08
N SER A 55 6.93 5.13 1.09
CA SER A 55 7.86 4.02 0.90
C SER A 55 7.20 2.79 0.28
N VAL A 56 5.99 2.44 0.71
CA VAL A 56 5.22 1.34 0.11
C VAL A 56 4.90 1.62 -1.35
N LEU A 57 4.43 2.83 -1.68
CA LEU A 57 4.11 3.20 -3.06
C LEU A 57 5.34 3.21 -3.97
N GLU A 58 6.48 3.70 -3.47
CA GLU A 58 7.75 3.74 -4.21
C GLU A 58 8.27 2.36 -4.56
N ASN A 59 8.02 1.38 -3.70
CA ASN A 59 8.49 0.01 -3.86
C ASN A 59 7.37 -0.95 -4.29
N ASN A 60 6.18 -0.43 -4.64
CA ASN A 60 5.09 -1.30 -5.06
C ASN A 60 5.29 -1.79 -6.50
N ARG A 61 4.66 -2.94 -6.77
CA ARG A 61 4.37 -3.40 -8.12
C ARG A 61 2.87 -3.51 -8.27
N LEU A 62 2.27 -2.58 -9.02
CA LEU A 62 0.83 -2.54 -9.24
C LEU A 62 0.48 -3.26 -10.54
N GLY A 63 -0.22 -4.39 -10.44
CA GLY A 63 -0.75 -5.12 -11.57
C GLY A 63 -2.03 -4.50 -12.11
N LEU A 64 -2.05 -4.17 -13.40
CA LEU A 64 -3.24 -3.71 -14.13
C LEU A 64 -3.69 -4.81 -15.09
N MET A 65 -4.90 -5.31 -14.87
CA MET A 65 -5.47 -6.38 -15.68
C MET A 65 -6.62 -5.86 -16.54
N GLY A 66 -6.47 -5.99 -17.86
CA GLY A 66 -7.46 -5.52 -18.82
C GLY A 66 -7.34 -4.02 -19.15
N HIS A 67 -8.40 -3.47 -19.75
CA HIS A 67 -8.46 -2.07 -20.18
C HIS A 67 -9.52 -1.31 -19.37
N TYR A 68 -9.37 0.02 -19.32
CA TYR A 68 -10.40 0.88 -18.77
C TYR A 68 -11.74 0.69 -19.50
N TYR A 69 -12.82 0.99 -18.78
CA TYR A 69 -14.14 0.99 -19.38
C TYR A 69 -14.26 2.15 -20.38
N ASN A 70 -14.49 1.82 -21.65
CA ASN A 70 -14.51 2.78 -22.75
C ASN A 70 -15.53 3.91 -22.48
N GLY A 71 -15.05 5.15 -22.46
CA GLY A 71 -15.88 6.35 -22.29
C GLY A 71 -16.09 6.81 -20.84
N MET A 72 -15.63 6.06 -19.84
CA MET A 72 -15.65 6.51 -18.44
C MET A 72 -14.34 7.24 -18.10
N LEU A 73 -14.22 8.49 -18.56
CA LEU A 73 -12.99 9.27 -18.41
C LEU A 73 -12.65 9.62 -16.95
N ASP A 74 -13.61 9.54 -16.05
CA ASP A 74 -13.49 9.82 -14.61
C ASP A 74 -12.66 8.76 -13.86
N ILE A 75 -12.57 7.52 -14.37
CA ILE A 75 -11.77 6.45 -13.76
C ILE A 75 -10.37 6.31 -14.37
N TYR A 76 -10.02 7.12 -15.37
CA TYR A 76 -8.74 6.99 -16.09
C TYR A 76 -7.62 7.53 -15.21
N THR A 77 -6.65 6.68 -14.90
CA THR A 77 -5.45 7.08 -14.14
C THR A 77 -4.30 7.43 -15.09
N ASN A 78 -3.64 8.56 -14.84
CA ASN A 78 -2.37 8.88 -15.48
C ASN A 78 -1.23 8.08 -14.82
N LEU A 79 -0.90 6.94 -15.42
CA LEU A 79 0.12 6.03 -14.91
C LEU A 79 1.52 6.66 -14.89
N THR A 80 1.85 7.51 -15.86
CA THR A 80 3.13 8.24 -15.88
C THR A 80 3.24 9.20 -14.72
N LEU A 81 2.15 9.93 -14.40
CA LEU A 81 2.12 10.81 -13.24
C LEU A 81 2.23 10.03 -11.93
N LEU A 82 1.54 8.90 -11.81
CA LEU A 82 1.62 8.04 -10.62
C LEU A 82 3.06 7.58 -10.38
N CYS A 83 3.70 6.99 -11.41
CA CYS A 83 5.09 6.54 -11.34
C CYS A 83 6.07 7.69 -11.11
N GLY A 84 5.89 8.83 -11.77
CA GLY A 84 6.76 9.99 -11.62
C GLY A 84 6.63 10.68 -10.25
N THR A 85 5.48 10.55 -9.59
CA THR A 85 5.22 11.16 -8.28
C THR A 85 5.67 10.26 -7.13
N PHE A 86 5.30 8.98 -7.18
CA PHE A 86 5.50 8.06 -6.06
C PHE A 86 6.59 7.04 -6.30
N GLY A 87 7.03 6.81 -7.54
CA GLY A 87 7.87 5.68 -7.91
C GLY A 87 7.03 4.42 -8.23
N GLY A 88 7.57 3.25 -7.95
CA GLY A 88 6.92 1.96 -8.18
C GLY A 88 6.95 1.49 -9.64
N HIS A 89 6.40 0.30 -9.88
CA HIS A 89 6.33 -0.33 -11.19
C HIS A 89 4.91 -0.73 -11.56
N ILE A 90 4.48 -0.41 -12.77
CA ILE A 90 3.19 -0.83 -13.31
C ILE A 90 3.40 -2.08 -14.16
N GLU A 91 2.77 -3.18 -13.76
CA GLU A 91 2.74 -4.42 -14.52
C GLU A 91 1.43 -4.53 -15.30
N ILE A 92 1.50 -4.58 -16.63
CA ILE A 92 0.32 -4.88 -17.44
C ILE A 92 0.15 -6.39 -17.52
N VAL A 93 -0.95 -6.89 -16.98
CA VAL A 93 -1.23 -8.32 -16.83
C VAL A 93 -2.36 -8.74 -17.76
N GLU A 94 -2.14 -9.83 -18.50
CA GLU A 94 -3.14 -10.38 -19.40
C GLU A 94 -4.19 -11.22 -18.64
N VAL A 95 -5.47 -11.00 -18.94
CA VAL A 95 -6.58 -11.77 -18.33
C VAL A 95 -6.41 -13.28 -18.59
N ALA A 96 -5.88 -13.65 -19.75
CA ALA A 96 -5.62 -15.05 -20.11
C ALA A 96 -4.64 -15.74 -19.15
N GLU A 97 -3.73 -15.00 -18.53
CA GLU A 97 -2.82 -15.55 -17.53
C GLU A 97 -3.57 -16.02 -16.28
N LEU A 98 -4.50 -15.19 -15.79
CA LEU A 98 -5.37 -15.56 -14.67
C LEU A 98 -6.23 -16.78 -15.02
N VAL A 99 -6.77 -16.84 -16.24
CA VAL A 99 -7.56 -17.99 -16.72
C VAL A 99 -6.71 -19.27 -16.69
N GLY A 100 -5.45 -19.18 -17.13
CA GLY A 100 -4.50 -20.29 -17.09
C GLY A 100 -4.22 -20.76 -15.66
N LEU A 101 -3.93 -19.83 -14.74
CA LEU A 101 -3.69 -20.16 -13.33
C LEU A 101 -4.92 -20.78 -12.67
N ARG A 102 -6.11 -20.24 -12.96
CA ARG A 102 -7.39 -20.75 -12.44
C ARG A 102 -7.62 -22.22 -12.79
N ALA A 103 -7.24 -22.65 -13.99
CA ALA A 103 -7.35 -24.05 -14.42
C ALA A 103 -6.40 -25.00 -13.66
N THR A 104 -5.36 -24.48 -13.00
CA THR A 104 -4.40 -25.27 -12.22
C THR A 104 -4.76 -25.40 -10.74
N VAL A 105 -5.79 -24.67 -10.27
CA VAL A 105 -6.22 -24.71 -8.88
C VAL A 105 -6.92 -26.03 -8.59
N GLY A 106 -6.38 -26.82 -7.66
CA GLY A 106 -6.96 -28.09 -7.22
C GLY A 106 -8.10 -27.94 -6.21
N ASP A 107 -8.95 -28.96 -6.13
CA ASP A 107 -10.17 -28.95 -5.32
C ASP A 107 -9.90 -28.70 -3.83
N ASP A 108 -8.82 -29.26 -3.27
CA ASP A 108 -8.45 -29.05 -1.86
C ASP A 108 -8.23 -27.56 -1.53
N ALA A 109 -7.60 -26.82 -2.43
CA ALA A 109 -7.37 -25.38 -2.26
C ALA A 109 -8.67 -24.58 -2.36
N VAL A 110 -9.57 -24.99 -3.26
CA VAL A 110 -10.92 -24.42 -3.39
C VAL A 110 -11.70 -24.62 -2.10
N GLN A 111 -11.79 -25.85 -1.59
CA GLN A 111 -12.55 -26.15 -0.38
C GLN A 111 -11.96 -25.46 0.86
N THR A 112 -10.63 -25.34 0.93
CA THR A 112 -9.97 -24.55 1.98
C THR A 112 -10.39 -23.08 1.94
N ARG A 113 -10.44 -22.47 0.74
CA ARG A 113 -10.88 -21.08 0.56
C ARG A 113 -12.38 -20.91 0.82
N VAL A 114 -13.23 -21.86 0.45
CA VAL A 114 -14.67 -21.85 0.78
C VAL A 114 -14.88 -21.92 2.29
N ALA A 115 -14.13 -22.76 3.01
CA ALA A 115 -14.19 -22.83 4.46
C ALA A 115 -13.75 -21.51 5.12
N ASP A 116 -12.76 -20.82 4.56
CA ASP A 116 -12.38 -19.47 5.00
C ASP A 116 -13.50 -18.44 4.74
N PHE A 117 -14.15 -18.47 3.57
CA PHE A 117 -15.29 -17.60 3.28
C PHE A 117 -16.42 -17.76 4.30
N ARG A 118 -16.81 -19.01 4.62
CA ARG A 118 -17.84 -19.29 5.62
C ARG A 118 -17.44 -18.90 7.05
N ARG A 119 -16.14 -18.80 7.33
CA ARG A 119 -15.62 -18.35 8.62
C ARG A 119 -15.61 -16.83 8.74
N GLN A 120 -15.24 -16.13 7.66
CA GLN A 120 -15.07 -14.67 7.67
C GLN A 120 -16.36 -13.91 7.35
N PHE A 121 -17.28 -14.53 6.60
CA PHE A 121 -18.51 -13.90 6.12
C PHE A 121 -19.76 -14.63 6.60
N ASP A 122 -20.84 -13.88 6.79
CA ASP A 122 -22.19 -14.41 6.99
C ASP A 122 -22.79 -14.81 5.63
N VAL A 123 -22.46 -16.01 5.17
CA VAL A 123 -22.88 -16.53 3.86
C VAL A 123 -24.38 -16.84 3.88
N GLN A 124 -25.15 -16.08 3.10
CA GLN A 124 -26.59 -16.20 3.01
C GLN A 124 -27.01 -17.50 2.29
N SER A 125 -28.18 -18.03 2.63
CA SER A 125 -28.67 -19.31 2.11
C SER A 125 -28.98 -19.32 0.61
N ASP A 126 -29.13 -18.14 -0.01
CA ASP A 126 -29.30 -17.99 -1.45
C ASP A 126 -27.97 -18.04 -2.22
N CYS A 127 -26.83 -18.03 -1.53
CA CYS A 127 -25.52 -18.26 -2.12
C CYS A 127 -25.28 -19.76 -2.28
N THR A 128 -25.30 -20.24 -3.52
CA THR A 128 -25.10 -21.67 -3.81
C THR A 128 -23.63 -22.08 -3.63
N ASP A 129 -23.41 -23.34 -3.28
CA ASP A 129 -22.05 -23.90 -3.13
C ASP A 129 -21.24 -23.80 -4.43
N VAL A 130 -21.89 -23.97 -5.58
CA VAL A 130 -21.24 -23.82 -6.91
C VAL A 130 -20.69 -22.40 -7.10
N GLU A 131 -21.42 -21.38 -6.65
CA GLU A 131 -20.98 -19.99 -6.75
C GLU A 131 -19.84 -19.68 -5.78
N LEU A 132 -19.89 -20.23 -4.56
CA LEU A 132 -18.79 -20.13 -3.59
C LEU A 132 -17.51 -20.77 -4.12
N GLU A 133 -17.61 -21.99 -4.67
CA GLU A 133 -16.48 -22.71 -5.25
C GLU A 133 -15.91 -21.97 -6.47
N ARG A 134 -16.77 -21.43 -7.34
CA ARG A 134 -16.34 -20.63 -8.49
C ARG A 134 -15.55 -19.40 -8.07
N ALA A 135 -16.03 -18.67 -7.07
CA ALA A 135 -15.35 -17.49 -6.52
C ALA A 135 -14.05 -17.87 -5.79
N ALA A 136 -14.06 -18.94 -5.00
CA ALA A 136 -12.91 -19.46 -4.29
C ALA A 136 -11.78 -19.87 -5.25
N GLN A 137 -12.11 -20.58 -6.34
CA GLN A 137 -11.13 -20.96 -7.35
C GLN A 137 -10.46 -19.73 -7.99
N THR A 138 -11.24 -18.70 -8.32
CA THR A 138 -10.69 -17.44 -8.87
C THR A 138 -9.86 -16.69 -7.83
N SER A 139 -10.28 -16.67 -6.57
CA SER A 139 -9.56 -16.03 -5.46
C SER A 139 -8.18 -16.67 -5.24
N VAL A 140 -8.10 -18.01 -5.23
CA VAL A 140 -6.81 -18.73 -5.15
C VAL A 140 -5.95 -18.45 -6.40
N ALA A 141 -6.55 -18.39 -7.59
CA ALA A 141 -5.83 -18.08 -8.81
C ALA A 141 -5.21 -16.66 -8.79
N LEU A 142 -5.90 -15.68 -8.20
CA LEU A 142 -5.39 -14.34 -7.98
C LEU A 142 -4.18 -14.33 -7.03
N ASP A 143 -4.22 -15.12 -5.96
CA ASP A 143 -3.07 -15.24 -5.05
C ASP A 143 -1.85 -15.84 -5.76
N LEU A 144 -2.07 -16.86 -6.62
CA LEU A 144 -1.00 -17.43 -7.45
C LEU A 144 -0.44 -16.40 -8.44
N LEU A 145 -1.30 -15.56 -9.02
CA LEU A 145 -0.90 -14.50 -9.94
C LEU A 145 -0.04 -13.45 -9.22
N VAL A 146 -0.48 -13.02 -8.03
CA VAL A 146 0.28 -12.11 -7.18
C VAL A 146 1.60 -12.76 -6.75
N ALA A 147 1.64 -14.02 -6.35
CA ALA A 147 2.89 -14.69 -5.99
C ALA A 147 3.86 -14.83 -7.17
N LYS A 148 3.34 -14.93 -8.40
CA LYS A 148 4.16 -15.02 -9.62
C LYS A 148 4.83 -13.70 -9.97
N HIS A 149 4.14 -12.59 -9.77
CA HIS A 149 4.61 -11.24 -10.16
C HIS A 149 5.14 -10.41 -8.99
N GLY A 150 4.68 -10.69 -7.78
CA GLY A 150 5.02 -10.01 -6.54
C GLY A 150 6.41 -10.40 -6.06
N ARG A 151 7.33 -9.44 -6.16
CA ARG A 151 8.58 -9.40 -5.41
C ARG A 151 8.75 -8.00 -4.88
#